data_AF-A0A7J6B278-F1
#
_entry.id   AF-A0A7J6B278-F1
#
_cell.length_a   1.000
_cell.length_b   1.000
_cell.length_c   1.000
_cell.angle_alpha   90.00
_cell.angle_beta   90.00
_cell.angle_gamma   90.00
#
_symmetry.space_group_name_H-M   'P 1'
#
loop_
_entity.id
_entity.type
_entity.pdbx_description
1 polymer ?
#
loop_
_entity_poly.entity_id
_entity_poly.type
_entity_poly.pdbx_seq_one_letter_code
_entity_poly.pdbx_strand_id
1 'polypeptide(L)'
;LKKLFAVDVTLDPDTAHPDLILSADRKQVTRGDTEQNLPDTPQRFSKYPAVLGKQSFSSGRFYYEVQVRGKTAWRLGVVRENIYRKEWI
;
A
#
# COMPACT_ATOMS: atom_id res chain seq x y z
N LEU A 1 -7.50 -18.89 15.64
CA LEU A 1 -7.16 -19.22 14.24
C LEU A 1 -6.64 -18.02 13.46
N LYS A 2 -7.41 -16.94 13.24
CA LYS A 2 -6.93 -15.72 12.55
C LYS A 2 -5.65 -15.11 13.17
N LYS A 3 -5.62 -14.99 14.49
CA LYS A 3 -4.45 -14.47 15.24
C LYS A 3 -3.15 -15.26 15.02
N LEU A 4 -3.19 -16.56 14.68
CA LEU A 4 -1.96 -17.33 14.44
C LEU A 4 -1.24 -16.92 13.15
N PHE A 5 -1.98 -16.36 12.18
CA PHE A 5 -1.44 -15.95 10.88
C PHE A 5 -1.36 -14.42 10.77
N ALA A 6 -1.63 -13.70 11.85
CA ALA A 6 -1.62 -12.25 11.85
C ALA A 6 -0.20 -11.75 11.55
N VAL A 7 -0.10 -10.90 10.53
CA VAL A 7 1.16 -10.27 10.14
C VAL A 7 1.09 -8.77 10.39
N ASP A 8 2.19 -8.23 10.87
CA ASP A 8 2.29 -6.80 11.11
C ASP A 8 2.67 -6.07 9.82
N VAL A 9 1.66 -5.66 9.05
CA VAL A 9 1.87 -4.99 7.76
C VAL A 9 2.22 -3.52 7.97
N THR A 10 3.30 -3.05 7.36
CA THR A 10 3.66 -1.62 7.30
C THR A 10 3.71 -1.17 5.86
N LEU A 11 3.30 0.07 5.59
CA LEU A 11 3.27 0.63 4.23
C LEU A 11 4.69 0.98 3.76
N ASP A 12 5.00 0.71 2.50
CA ASP A 12 6.30 0.99 1.89
C ASP A 12 6.32 2.35 1.18
N PRO A 13 7.04 3.37 1.71
CA PRO A 13 7.11 4.71 1.10
C PRO A 13 7.69 4.72 -0.31
N ASP A 14 8.53 3.74 -0.66
CA ASP A 14 9.15 3.64 -1.99
C ASP A 14 8.14 3.25 -3.06
N THR A 15 7.01 2.68 -2.66
CA THR A 15 5.94 2.25 -3.55
C THR A 15 4.80 3.25 -3.63
N ALA A 16 4.65 4.10 -2.60
CA ALA A 16 3.51 4.99 -2.45
C ALA A 16 3.42 6.03 -3.58
N HIS A 17 2.23 6.16 -4.15
CA HIS A 17 1.92 7.24 -5.08
C HIS A 17 2.17 8.62 -4.45
N PRO A 18 2.66 9.63 -5.20
CA PRO A 18 2.95 10.97 -4.66
C PRO A 18 1.78 11.67 -3.93
N ASP A 19 0.53 11.44 -4.34
CA ASP A 19 -0.68 11.88 -3.62
C ASP A 19 -0.86 11.28 -2.20
N LEU A 20 -0.16 10.20 -1.85
CA LEU A 20 -0.42 9.46 -0.61
C LEU A 20 0.50 9.93 0.52
N ILE A 21 -0.13 10.35 1.61
CA ILE A 21 0.54 10.76 2.84
C ILE A 21 0.48 9.59 3.81
N LEU A 22 1.65 9.09 4.22
CA LEU A 22 1.79 7.99 5.17
C LEU A 22 2.00 8.54 6.58
N SER A 23 1.43 7.86 7.59
CA SER A 23 1.75 8.14 8.99
C SER A 23 3.19 7.74 9.32
N ALA A 24 3.75 8.32 10.38
CA ALA A 24 5.11 8.03 10.83
C ALA A 24 5.34 6.53 11.17
N ASP A 25 4.33 5.87 11.73
CA ASP A 25 4.34 4.43 12.02
C ASP A 25 4.08 3.54 10.80
N ARG A 26 3.80 4.15 9.64
CA ARG A 26 3.47 3.48 8.38
C ARG A 26 2.27 2.54 8.47
N LYS A 27 1.32 2.80 9.37
CA LYS A 27 0.08 2.04 9.53
C LYS A 27 -1.14 2.72 8.91
N GLN A 28 -1.03 3.99 8.55
CA GLN A 28 -2.12 4.77 8.00
C GLN A 28 -1.70 5.43 6.70
N VAL A 29 -2.69 5.60 5.82
CA VAL A 29 -2.55 6.32 4.56
C VAL A 29 -3.75 7.22 4.36
N THR A 30 -3.46 8.46 3.97
CA THR A 30 -4.45 9.45 3.55
C THR A 30 -4.08 9.94 2.16
N ARG A 31 -5.09 10.18 1.31
CA ARG A 31 -4.88 10.86 0.04
C ARG A 31 -4.86 12.36 0.29
N GLY A 32 -3.77 13.02 -0.06
CA GLY A 32 -3.66 14.47 -0.06
C GLY A 32 -4.29 15.09 -1.31
N ASP A 33 -4.44 16.42 -1.28
CA ASP A 33 -5.01 17.19 -2.38
C ASP A 33 -3.97 17.54 -3.47
N THR A 34 -2.68 17.39 -3.16
CA THR A 34 -1.56 17.71 -4.05
C THR A 34 -0.50 16.61 -4.04
N GLU A 35 0.14 16.40 -5.18
CA GLU A 35 1.29 15.51 -5.29
C GLU A 35 2.48 16.03 -4.48
N GLN A 36 3.11 15.14 -3.72
CA GLN A 36 4.40 15.41 -3.09
C GLN A 36 5.53 15.38 -4.13
N ASN A 37 6.55 16.22 -3.96
CA ASN A 37 7.74 16.19 -4.82
C ASN A 37 8.63 14.98 -4.48
N LEU A 38 8.31 13.83 -5.06
CA LEU A 38 9.02 12.56 -4.88
C LEU A 38 9.60 12.04 -6.20
N PRO A 39 10.76 11.37 -6.19
CA PRO A 39 11.35 10.82 -7.40
C PRO A 39 10.49 9.69 -7.98
N ASP A 40 10.37 9.66 -9.31
CA ASP A 40 9.67 8.61 -10.05
C ASP A 40 10.58 7.37 -10.23
N THR A 41 10.60 6.50 -9.22
CA THR A 41 11.38 5.25 -9.23
C THR A 41 10.55 4.08 -9.78
N PRO A 42 11.14 3.02 -10.37
CA PRO A 42 10.38 1.88 -10.89
C PRO A 42 9.39 1.24 -9.90
N GLN A 43 9.69 1.32 -8.60
CA GLN A 43 8.87 0.78 -7.52
C GLN A 43 7.64 1.64 -7.21
N ARG A 44 7.67 2.95 -7.52
CA ARG A 44 6.61 3.89 -7.19
C ARG A 44 5.43 3.77 -8.14
N PHE A 45 4.21 3.75 -7.60
CA PHE A 45 3.02 3.93 -8.42
C PHE A 45 2.92 5.37 -8.92
N SER A 46 2.68 5.56 -10.22
CA SER A 46 2.56 6.90 -10.82
C SER A 46 1.18 7.23 -11.38
N LYS A 47 0.26 6.26 -11.49
CA LYS A 47 -1.11 6.46 -12.01
C LYS A 47 -2.20 6.13 -11.01
N TYR A 48 -2.07 5.01 -10.31
CA TYR A 48 -3.01 4.65 -9.25
C TYR A 48 -2.56 5.18 -7.90
N PRO A 49 -3.45 5.80 -7.10
CA PRO A 49 -3.17 6.22 -5.73
C PRO A 49 -3.12 4.98 -4.82
N ALA A 50 -2.08 4.17 -5.01
CA ALA A 50 -1.84 2.91 -4.32
C ALA A 50 -0.48 2.93 -3.59
N VAL A 51 -0.37 2.05 -2.60
CA VAL A 51 0.83 1.80 -1.81
C VAL A 51 0.84 0.32 -1.44
N LEU A 52 2.02 -0.31 -1.44
CA LEU A 52 2.18 -1.71 -1.02
C LEU A 52 2.57 -1.80 0.45
N GLY A 53 2.33 -2.97 1.05
CA GLY A 53 3.00 -3.35 2.28
C GLY A 53 4.48 -3.64 2.03
N LYS A 54 5.32 -3.44 3.05
CA LYS A 54 6.76 -3.76 3.03
C LYS A 54 7.01 -5.27 3.05
N GLN A 55 6.07 -6.03 3.60
CA GLN A 55 6.13 -7.48 3.71
C GLN A 55 5.68 -8.14 2.41
N SER A 56 6.47 -9.10 1.93
CA SER A 56 6.12 -10.01 0.83
C SER A 56 6.01 -11.44 1.35
N PHE A 57 5.22 -12.26 0.66
CA PHE A 57 4.95 -13.64 1.05
C PHE A 57 5.11 -14.56 -0.16
N SER A 58 5.94 -15.59 -0.04
CA SER A 58 6.18 -16.60 -1.08
C SER A 58 5.48 -17.93 -0.81
N SER A 59 5.02 -18.17 0.42
CA SER A 59 4.33 -19.39 0.84
C SER A 59 3.57 -19.17 2.16
N GLY A 60 2.77 -20.16 2.56
CA GLY A 60 2.07 -20.17 3.84
C GLY A 60 0.72 -19.45 3.84
N ARG A 61 0.20 -19.17 5.04
CA ARG A 61 -1.04 -18.41 5.26
C ARG A 61 -0.71 -17.17 6.08
N PHE A 62 -1.31 -16.05 5.71
CA PHE A 62 -1.15 -14.76 6.38
C PHE A 62 -2.52 -14.07 6.50
N TYR A 63 -2.62 -13.19 7.48
CA TYR A 63 -3.83 -12.46 7.83
C TYR A 63 -3.47 -11.04 8.20
N TYR A 64 -4.20 -10.08 7.64
CA TYR A 64 -4.11 -8.67 8.02
C TYR A 64 -5.51 -8.06 8.03
N GLU A 65 -5.67 -6.98 8.80
CA GLU A 65 -6.92 -6.22 8.89
C GLU A 65 -6.63 -4.77 8.52
N VAL A 66 -7.60 -4.11 7.89
CA VAL A 66 -7.53 -2.69 7.54
C VAL A 66 -8.81 -2.01 8.00
N GLN A 67 -8.65 -0.95 8.78
CA GLN A 67 -9.76 -0.12 9.22
C GLN A 67 -10.12 0.89 8.12
N VAL A 68 -11.33 0.76 7.54
CA VAL A 68 -11.81 1.63 6.44
C VAL A 68 -13.03 2.48 6.83
N ARG A 69 -13.32 2.58 8.13
CA ARG A 69 -14.51 3.29 8.63
C ARG A 69 -14.52 4.74 8.14
N GLY A 70 -15.67 5.16 7.60
CA GLY A 70 -15.87 6.50 7.09
C GLY A 70 -15.32 6.76 5.68
N LYS A 71 -14.71 5.77 5.02
CA LYS A 71 -14.29 5.91 3.62
C LYS A 71 -15.40 5.47 2.66
N THR A 72 -15.63 6.26 1.61
CA THR A 72 -16.61 5.99 0.55
C THR A 72 -16.05 5.12 -0.57
N ALA A 73 -14.74 5.10 -0.76
CA ALA A 73 -14.06 4.29 -1.77
C ALA A 73 -12.70 3.81 -1.26
N TRP A 74 -12.37 2.55 -1.55
CA TRP A 74 -11.09 1.90 -1.26
C TRP A 74 -10.98 0.59 -2.04
N ARG A 75 -9.74 0.12 -2.24
CA ARG A 75 -9.42 -1.22 -2.74
C ARG A 75 -8.36 -1.83 -1.85
N LEU A 76 -8.52 -3.12 -1.52
CA LEU A 76 -7.60 -3.88 -0.68
C LEU A 76 -7.35 -5.23 -1.33
N GLY A 77 -6.14 -5.77 -1.18
CA GLY A 77 -5.79 -7.05 -1.76
C GLY A 77 -4.30 -7.34 -1.70
N VAL A 78 -3.87 -8.20 -2.62
CA VAL A 78 -2.47 -8.57 -2.81
C VAL A 78 -2.13 -8.47 -4.28
N VAL A 79 -0.87 -8.22 -4.59
CA VAL A 79 -0.35 -8.14 -5.96
C VAL A 79 0.89 -9.01 -6.07
N ARG A 80 1.24 -9.40 -7.31
CA ARG A 80 2.56 -9.98 -7.57
C ARG A 80 3.63 -8.91 -7.39
N GLU A 81 4.82 -9.29 -6.96
CA GLU A 81 5.91 -8.34 -6.75
C GLU A 81 6.27 -7.57 -8.03
N ASN A 82 6.19 -8.26 -9.17
CA ASN A 82 6.57 -7.75 -10.49
C ASN A 82 5.42 -7.10 -11.28
N ILE A 83 4.33 -6.66 -10.63
CA ILE A 83 3.29 -5.90 -11.33
C ILE A 83 3.89 -4.64 -11.99
N TYR A 84 3.31 -4.24 -13.12
CA TYR A 84 3.62 -2.96 -13.72
C TYR A 84 2.94 -1.83 -12.93
N ARG A 85 3.70 -0.78 -12.58
CA ARG A 85 3.28 0.27 -11.63
C ARG A 85 3.09 1.64 -12.27
N LYS A 86 3.31 1.76 -13.58
CA LYS A 86 3.40 3.05 -14.29
C LYS A 86 2.19 3.41 -15.15
N GLU A 87 1.21 2.51 -15.26
CA GLU A 87 0.00 2.70 -16.06
C GLU A 87 -1.25 2.27 -15.29
N TRP A 88 -2.41 2.44 -15.92
CA TRP A 88 -3.67 1.87 -15.47
C TRP A 88 -3.63 0.33 -15.61
N ILE A 89 -3.28 -0.36 -14.53
CA ILE A 89 -3.79 -1.71 -14.16
C ILE A 89 -5.29 -1.85 -14.45
#